data_AF-A0AAE5XK76-F1
#
_entry.id   AF-A0AAE5XK76-F1
#
_cell.length_a   1.000
_cell.length_b   1.000
_cell.length_c   1.000
_cell.angle_alpha   90.00
_cell.angle_beta   90.00
_cell.angle_gamma   90.00
#
_symmetry.space_group_name_H-M   'P 1'
#
loop_
_entity.id
_entity.type
_entity.pdbx_description
1 polymer ?
#
loop_
_entity_poly.entity_id
_entity_poly.type
_entity_poly.pdbx_seq_one_letter_code
_entity_poly.pdbx_strand_id
1 'polypeptide(L)'
;MKAESGCSVVRELRMELPHFDELLEMAKQRPEALEALREEMVEYIITSARTDCQRKLRGLQFKVDMTRARAKTPLAACIKISQLMHESLAELRYCLNERYDFALAEAEAAPVSNAEVISLEDYRSRA
;
A
#
# COMPACT_ATOMS: atom_id res chain seq x y z
N MET A 1 -13.81 10.01 23.66
CA MET A 1 -13.23 10.14 22.31
C MET A 1 -11.78 9.70 22.38
N LYS A 2 -11.46 8.48 21.93
CA LYS A 2 -10.08 8.07 21.68
C LYS A 2 -9.97 7.67 20.22
N ALA A 3 -9.05 8.33 19.53
CA ALA A 3 -8.74 8.13 18.14
C ALA A 3 -7.83 6.89 18.03
N GLU A 4 -8.41 5.79 17.58
CA GLU A 4 -7.65 4.64 17.07
C GLU A 4 -8.16 4.37 15.65
N SER A 5 -7.88 5.31 14.74
CA SER A 5 -8.18 5.15 13.31
C SER A 5 -6.90 4.76 12.56
N GLY A 6 -6.22 3.72 13.06
CA GLY A 6 -5.23 2.98 12.29
C GLY A 6 -5.96 2.18 11.21
N CYS A 7 -5.64 2.46 9.96
CA CYS A 7 -6.19 1.81 8.77
C CYS A 7 -5.98 0.28 8.83
N SER A 8 -6.98 -0.48 9.30
CA SER A 8 -6.96 -1.95 9.41
C SER A 8 -7.36 -2.67 8.12
N VAL A 9 -7.16 -2.02 6.96
CA VAL A 9 -7.89 -2.33 5.71
C VAL A 9 -7.47 -3.67 5.08
N VAL A 10 -6.35 -4.27 5.51
CA VAL A 10 -5.86 -5.51 4.88
C VAL A 10 -6.40 -6.79 5.52
N ARG A 11 -7.09 -6.74 6.67
CA ARG A 11 -7.32 -7.95 7.47
C ARG A 11 -8.55 -8.80 7.12
N GLU A 12 -9.55 -8.26 6.43
CA GLU A 12 -10.76 -9.04 6.07
C GLU A 12 -11.39 -8.53 4.76
N LEU A 13 -10.79 -8.88 3.62
CA LEU A 13 -11.55 -8.94 2.37
C LEU A 13 -12.29 -10.28 2.35
N ARG A 14 -13.47 -10.34 2.99
CA ARG A 14 -14.35 -11.53 3.01
C ARG A 14 -15.10 -11.71 1.69
N MET A 15 -14.40 -11.61 0.57
CA MET A 15 -14.87 -12.17 -0.69
C MET A 15 -13.92 -13.30 -1.05
N GLU A 16 -14.42 -14.54 -1.00
CA GLU A 16 -13.63 -15.70 -1.35
C GLU A 16 -13.38 -15.68 -2.87
N LEU A 17 -12.11 -15.53 -3.24
CA LEU A 17 -11.69 -15.66 -4.63
C LEU A 17 -11.95 -17.10 -5.09
N PRO A 18 -12.65 -17.33 -6.23
CA PRO A 18 -12.86 -18.68 -6.76
C PRO A 18 -11.55 -19.42 -7.00
N HIS A 19 -11.60 -20.75 -7.02
CA HIS A 19 -10.40 -21.56 -7.27
C HIS A 19 -9.81 -21.24 -8.65
N PHE A 20 -8.49 -21.40 -8.79
CA PHE A 20 -7.78 -21.08 -10.04
C PHE A 20 -8.39 -21.79 -11.27
N ASP A 21 -8.79 -23.05 -11.12
CA ASP A 21 -9.37 -23.83 -12.21
C ASP A 21 -10.71 -23.24 -12.70
N GLU A 22 -11.51 -22.68 -11.80
CA GLU A 22 -12.77 -22.00 -12.15
C GLU A 22 -12.48 -20.70 -12.90
N LEU A 23 -11.52 -19.91 -12.41
CA LEU A 23 -11.09 -18.69 -13.09
C LEU A 23 -10.52 -18.98 -14.48
N LEU A 24 -9.79 -20.08 -14.63
CA LEU A 24 -9.23 -20.53 -15.90
C LEU A 24 -10.34 -20.98 -16.87
N GLU A 25 -11.36 -21.68 -16.37
CA GLU A 25 -12.52 -22.06 -17.17
C GLU A 25 -13.30 -20.83 -17.63
N MET A 26 -13.56 -19.87 -16.73
CA MET A 26 -14.19 -18.59 -17.09
C MET A 26 -13.36 -17.84 -18.14
N ALA A 27 -12.04 -17.75 -17.98
CA ALA A 27 -11.18 -17.07 -18.94
C ALA A 27 -11.26 -17.67 -20.36
N LYS A 28 -11.41 -19.00 -20.45
CA LYS A 28 -11.45 -19.73 -21.73
C LYS A 28 -12.84 -19.74 -22.37
N GLN A 29 -13.88 -19.91 -21.56
CA GLN A 29 -15.24 -20.21 -22.04
C GLN A 29 -16.22 -19.06 -21.84
N ARG A 30 -16.01 -18.23 -20.82
CA ARG A 30 -16.95 -17.19 -20.36
C ARG A 30 -16.20 -15.91 -19.95
N PRO A 31 -15.46 -15.26 -20.87
CA PRO A 31 -14.60 -14.12 -20.54
C PRO A 31 -15.37 -12.93 -19.97
N GLU A 32 -16.62 -12.72 -20.38
CA GLU A 32 -17.50 -11.68 -19.82
C GLU A 32 -17.84 -11.94 -18.36
N ALA A 33 -18.04 -13.21 -17.96
CA ALA A 33 -18.31 -13.57 -16.58
C ALA A 33 -17.09 -13.31 -15.67
N LEU A 34 -15.88 -13.52 -16.19
CA LEU A 34 -14.65 -13.20 -15.48
C LEU A 34 -14.50 -11.69 -15.26
N GLU A 35 -14.83 -10.87 -16.26
CA GLU A 35 -14.82 -9.41 -16.11
C GLU A 35 -15.89 -8.93 -15.14
N ALA A 36 -17.10 -9.51 -15.16
CA ALA A 36 -18.15 -9.19 -14.21
C ALA A 36 -17.72 -9.51 -12.76
N LEU A 37 -17.14 -10.69 -12.53
CA LEU A 37 -16.59 -11.08 -11.23
C LEU A 37 -15.52 -10.08 -10.76
N ARG A 38 -14.62 -9.67 -11.65
CA ARG A 38 -13.59 -8.67 -11.34
C ARG A 38 -14.22 -7.33 -10.92
N GLU A 39 -15.23 -6.85 -11.63
CA GLU A 39 -15.93 -5.61 -11.31
C GLU A 39 -16.65 -5.68 -9.96
N GLU A 40 -17.31 -6.79 -9.68
CA GLU A 40 -17.95 -7.06 -8.39
C GLU A 40 -16.93 -7.03 -7.24
N MET A 41 -15.80 -7.72 -7.41
CA MET A 41 -14.70 -7.74 -6.42
C MET A 41 -14.16 -6.33 -6.15
N VAL A 42 -13.95 -5.54 -7.21
CA VAL A 42 -13.48 -4.16 -7.11
C VAL A 42 -14.49 -3.28 -6.38
N GLU A 43 -15.77 -3.36 -6.75
CA GLU A 43 -16.82 -2.54 -6.16
C GLU A 43 -17.00 -2.87 -4.67
N TYR A 44 -16.89 -4.14 -4.30
CA TYR A 44 -16.86 -4.56 -2.90
C TYR A 44 -15.69 -3.96 -2.12
N ILE A 45 -14.47 -3.98 -2.68
CA ILE A 45 -13.30 -3.35 -2.05
C ILE A 45 -13.55 -1.86 -1.82
N ILE A 46 -14.07 -1.16 -2.83
CA ILE A 46 -14.33 0.28 -2.76
C ILE A 46 -15.41 0.59 -1.73
N THR A 47 -16.52 -0.14 -1.74
CA THR A 47 -17.66 0.10 -0.83
C THR A 47 -17.36 -0.29 0.61
N SER A 48 -16.52 -1.31 0.81
CA SER A 48 -16.06 -1.74 2.14
C SER A 48 -15.03 -0.79 2.77
N ALA A 49 -14.38 0.05 1.97
CA ALA A 49 -13.47 1.06 2.49
C ALA A 49 -14.22 2.21 3.18
N ARG A 50 -13.52 2.90 4.09
CA ARG A 50 -14.04 4.12 4.74
C ARG A 50 -14.49 5.15 3.70
N THR A 51 -15.59 5.85 3.98
CA THR A 51 -16.24 6.82 3.07
C THR A 51 -15.28 7.89 2.55
N ASP A 52 -14.33 8.34 3.37
CA ASP A 52 -13.30 9.32 2.98
C ASP A 52 -12.28 8.78 1.97
N CYS A 53 -12.06 7.46 1.95
CA CYS A 53 -11.16 6.78 1.02
C CYS A 53 -11.84 6.41 -0.31
N GLN A 54 -13.16 6.19 -0.31
CA GLN A 54 -13.89 5.67 -1.49
C GLN A 54 -13.69 6.53 -2.74
N ARG A 55 -13.74 7.86 -2.61
CA ARG A 55 -13.51 8.78 -3.74
C ARG A 55 -12.13 8.59 -4.36
N LYS A 56 -11.09 8.44 -3.53
CA LYS A 56 -9.71 8.21 -4.01
C LYS A 56 -9.59 6.85 -4.68
N LEU A 57 -10.18 5.81 -4.09
CA LEU A 57 -10.18 4.46 -4.64
C LEU A 57 -10.88 4.38 -6.01
N ARG A 58 -12.02 5.07 -6.19
CA ARG A 58 -12.67 5.16 -7.51
C ARG A 58 -11.80 5.85 -8.55
N GLY A 59 -11.08 6.91 -8.16
CA GLY A 59 -10.11 7.56 -9.03
C GLY A 59 -8.95 6.63 -9.44
N LEU A 60 -8.45 5.83 -8.49
CA LEU A 60 -7.42 4.82 -8.76
C LEU A 60 -7.95 3.72 -9.69
N GLN A 61 -9.16 3.22 -9.43
CA GLN A 61 -9.81 2.22 -10.27
C GLN A 61 -9.97 2.72 -11.70
N PHE A 62 -10.41 3.96 -11.90
CA PHE A 62 -10.46 4.57 -13.24
C PHE A 62 -9.09 4.59 -13.93
N LYS A 63 -8.01 4.91 -13.20
CA LYS A 63 -6.64 4.87 -13.73
C LYS A 63 -6.24 3.46 -14.17
N VAL A 64 -6.60 2.44 -13.38
CA VAL A 64 -6.37 1.03 -13.71
C VAL A 64 -7.16 0.64 -14.95
N ASP A 65 -8.45 0.97 -15.03
CA ASP A 65 -9.31 0.63 -16.17
C ASP A 65 -8.82 1.29 -17.47
N MET A 66 -8.43 2.56 -17.41
CA MET A 66 -7.82 3.24 -18.56
C MET A 66 -6.48 2.63 -18.97
N THR A 67 -5.68 2.16 -18.00
CA THR A 67 -4.42 1.46 -18.28
C THR A 67 -4.68 0.14 -19.01
N ARG A 68 -5.70 -0.61 -18.59
CA ARG A 68 -6.12 -1.85 -19.27
C ARG A 68 -6.61 -1.58 -20.68
N ALA A 69 -7.52 -0.62 -20.84
CA ALA A 69 -8.14 -0.29 -22.13
C ALA A 69 -7.12 0.21 -23.17
N ARG A 70 -6.05 0.88 -22.74
CA ARG A 70 -4.98 1.39 -23.63
C ARG A 70 -3.92 0.36 -23.97
N ALA A 71 -3.81 -0.73 -23.20
CA ALA A 71 -2.79 -1.74 -23.43
C ALA A 71 -3.15 -2.61 -24.64
N LYS A 72 -2.15 -2.93 -25.47
CA LYS A 72 -2.34 -3.76 -26.67
C LYS A 72 -2.57 -5.24 -26.35
N THR A 73 -2.14 -5.69 -25.18
CA THR A 73 -2.26 -7.09 -24.73
C THR A 73 -2.55 -7.16 -23.24
N PRO A 74 -3.20 -8.24 -22.75
CA PRO A 74 -3.45 -8.43 -21.31
C PRO A 74 -2.17 -8.45 -20.47
N LEU A 75 -1.09 -9.03 -20.97
CA LEU A 75 0.20 -9.04 -20.27
C LEU A 75 0.81 -7.64 -20.17
N ALA A 76 0.71 -6.83 -21.24
CA ALA A 76 1.17 -5.45 -21.20
C ALA A 76 0.37 -4.62 -20.18
N ALA A 77 -0.94 -4.83 -20.08
CA ALA A 77 -1.78 -4.22 -19.05
C ALA A 77 -1.30 -4.62 -17.64
N CYS A 78 -1.07 -5.92 -17.41
CA CYS A 78 -0.60 -6.46 -16.14
C CYS A 78 0.73 -5.79 -15.71
N ILE A 79 1.72 -5.74 -16.60
CA ILE A 79 3.01 -5.09 -16.33
C ILE A 79 2.81 -3.62 -15.98
N LYS A 80 1.96 -2.91 -16.73
CA LYS A 80 1.71 -1.47 -16.49
C LYS A 80 1.00 -1.21 -15.17
N ILE A 81 0.04 -2.05 -14.78
CA ILE A 81 -0.63 -1.94 -13.48
C ILE A 81 0.35 -2.24 -12.35
N SER A 82 1.20 -3.26 -12.50
CA SER A 82 2.27 -3.55 -11.54
C SER A 82 3.25 -2.39 -11.39
N GLN A 83 3.60 -1.70 -12.47
CA GLN A 83 4.41 -0.47 -12.42
C GLN A 83 3.74 0.62 -11.56
N LEU A 84 2.44 0.89 -11.77
CA LEU A 84 1.70 1.88 -10.97
C LEU A 84 1.71 1.56 -9.46
N MET A 85 1.60 0.27 -9.11
CA MET A 85 1.68 -0.18 -7.71
C MET A 85 3.08 0.05 -7.13
N HIS A 86 4.13 -0.29 -7.89
CA HIS A 86 5.52 -0.08 -7.47
C HIS A 86 5.90 1.39 -7.37
N GLU A 87 5.40 2.24 -8.27
CA GLU A 87 5.57 3.70 -8.18
C GLU A 87 4.96 4.25 -6.89
N SER A 88 3.73 3.85 -6.58
CA SER A 88 3.04 4.26 -5.34
C SER A 88 3.82 3.83 -4.08
N LEU A 89 4.39 2.62 -4.10
CA LEU A 89 5.24 2.13 -3.01
C LEU A 89 6.57 2.91 -2.92
N ALA A 90 7.17 3.25 -4.05
CA ALA A 90 8.39 4.04 -4.09
C ALA A 90 8.16 5.46 -3.56
N GLU A 91 7.05 6.10 -3.94
CA GLU A 91 6.61 7.39 -3.40
C GLU A 91 6.40 7.31 -1.89
N LEU A 92 5.70 6.29 -1.41
CA LEU A 92 5.51 6.08 0.03
C LEU A 92 6.84 5.93 0.76
N ARG A 93 7.75 5.11 0.22
CA ARG A 93 9.09 4.90 0.78
C ARG A 93 9.87 6.21 0.84
N TYR A 94 9.81 7.00 -0.23
CA TYR A 94 10.45 8.32 -0.29
C TYR A 94 9.91 9.23 0.81
N CYS A 95 8.60 9.43 0.90
CA CYS A 95 8.00 10.31 1.90
C CYS A 95 8.25 9.87 3.35
N LEU A 96 8.32 8.57 3.61
CA LEU A 96 8.65 8.06 4.93
C LEU A 96 10.13 8.33 5.27
N ASN A 97 11.04 8.05 4.34
CA ASN A 97 12.48 8.19 4.56
C ASN A 97 12.96 9.64 4.54
N GLU A 98 12.38 10.51 3.73
CA GLU A 98 12.70 11.95 3.70
C GLU A 98 12.52 12.61 5.09
N ARG A 99 11.48 12.19 5.84
CA ARG A 99 11.31 12.62 7.24
C ARG A 99 12.39 12.09 8.17
N TYR A 100 12.87 10.87 7.96
CA TYR A 100 13.97 10.31 8.74
C TYR A 100 15.28 11.03 8.45
N ASP A 101 15.57 11.30 7.18
CA ASP A 101 16.80 11.99 6.76
C ASP A 101 16.86 13.42 7.31
N PHE A 102 15.73 14.15 7.31
CA PHE A 102 15.66 15.48 7.94
C PHE A 102 15.85 15.41 9.47
N ALA A 103 15.22 14.44 10.15
CA ALA A 103 15.37 14.27 11.59
C ALA A 103 16.79 13.88 12.01
N LEU A 104 17.49 13.08 11.19
CA LEU A 104 18.90 12.74 11.38
C LEU A 104 19.79 13.97 11.16
N ALA A 105 19.56 14.74 10.09
CA ALA A 105 20.32 15.96 9.83
C ALA A 105 20.14 17.02 10.93
N GLU A 106 18.93 17.17 11.48
CA GLU A 106 18.68 18.06 12.62
C GLU A 106 19.35 17.58 13.91
N ALA A 107 19.38 16.26 14.15
CA ALA A 107 20.10 15.66 15.28
C ALA A 107 21.63 15.79 15.14
N GLU A 108 22.17 15.69 13.93
CA GLU A 108 23.60 15.89 13.63
C GLU A 108 24.01 17.37 13.69
N ALA A 109 23.11 18.29 13.34
CA ALA A 109 23.33 19.73 13.39
C ALA A 109 23.16 20.33 14.80
N ALA A 110 22.52 19.60 15.73
CA ALA A 110 22.47 19.98 17.13
C ALA A 110 23.90 20.00 17.71
N PRO A 111 24.27 21.00 18.53
CA PRO A 111 25.59 21.03 19.14
C PRO A 111 25.76 19.79 20.01
N VAL A 112 26.59 18.84 19.54
CA VAL A 112 27.03 17.69 20.32
C VAL A 112 27.85 18.23 21.48
N SER A 113 27.20 18.43 22.63
CA SER A 113 27.93 18.58 23.87
C SER A 113 28.62 17.25 24.13
N ASN A 114 29.94 17.29 24.34
CA ASN A 114 30.73 16.10 24.62
C ASN A 114 30.02 15.30 25.72
N ALA A 115 29.71 14.03 25.44
CA ALA A 115 29.10 13.16 26.43
C ALA A 115 29.97 13.15 27.69
N GLU A 116 29.34 13.33 28.85
CA GLU A 116 30.05 13.29 30.12
C GLU A 116 30.63 11.87 30.29
N VAL A 117 31.96 11.78 30.30
CA VAL A 117 32.67 10.52 30.50
C VAL A 117 32.48 10.10 31.96
N ILE A 118 31.57 9.17 32.20
CA ILE A 118 31.37 8.57 33.52
C ILE A 118 32.44 7.49 33.74
N SER A 119 33.06 7.46 34.91
CA SER A 119 34.03 6.42 35.25
C SER A 119 33.35 5.06 35.40
N LEU A 120 34.09 3.97 35.11
CA LEU A 120 33.57 2.60 35.32
C LEU A 120 33.22 2.33 36.77
N GLU A 121 33.85 3.03 37.71
CA GLU A 121 33.61 2.96 39.14
C GLU A 121 32.24 3.57 39.48
N ASP A 122 31.94 4.76 38.95
CA ASP A 122 30.65 5.45 39.13
C ASP A 122 29.47 4.67 38.56
N TYR A 123 29.67 3.96 37.44
CA TYR A 123 28.65 3.08 36.85
C TYR A 123 28.31 1.89 37.74
N ARG A 124 29.34 1.25 38.32
CA ARG A 124 29.16 0.07 39.19
C ARG A 124 28.46 0.39 40.51
N SER A 125 28.59 1.61 41.01
CA SER A 125 27.90 2.06 42.23
C SER A 125 26.43 2.43 42.06
N ARG A 126 25.91 2.46 40.82
CA ARG A 126 24.50 2.76 40.50
C ARG A 126 23.66 1.54 40.14
N ALA A 127 24.28 0.36 40.03
CA ALA A 127 23.63 -0.93 39.84
C ALA A 127 23.46 -1.65 41.18
#